data_AF-A0A336MVG5-F1
#
_entry.id   AF-A0A336MVG5-F1
#
_cell.length_a   1.000
_cell.length_b   1.000
_cell.length_c   1.000
_cell.angle_alpha   90.00
_cell.angle_beta   90.00
_cell.angle_gamma   90.00
#
_symmetry.space_group_name_H-M   'P 1'
#
loop_
_entity.id
_entity.type
_entity.pdbx_description
1 polymer ?
#
loop_
_entity_poly.entity_id
_entity_poly.type
_entity_poly.pdbx_seq_one_letter_code
_entity_poly.pdbx_strand_id
1 'polypeptide(L)'
;MSDRNQFVLPNSQPIAQLECKTAFLNLTEQEKLYAHYFSKASWYGGLICLIQTSPESPLIFSLLHRVLVKNSPSELKELASKAGLTDDEFTAFLVYCCGFLSNMGNYKGFGDSKILPNLSEEKFELMIKSSKAYQDDPKKIEALLEKVKKAIFSLTDREKMLGFKDGVDQELLKKYKGPSFELQVGLHELLGHGSGKLFRVDDNGKLNFDVDKVKNPLNAGKIEKWYEPGETYDSKFKSLGSSYEECRAESVGLYLSLNKNIVQIFGHTDDQTISDVTYVNWLFLIYGAVGTALEFYNPKQKAWLQAHAQARFVIMKVLVEAGEGLIEIKETEPGKDLLLTVDREKIFTVGKKALEKFLLKLQVYKSTGDVESATKMYNHYSEVNEDGPHPWLKWRDIVLIHKKPRLIMVQSNTLIEDEKVQLKDYEANFNGYVQSWTDRFQDTNVDDILECLAEANKKYFD
;
A
#
# COMPACT_ATOMS: atom_id res chain seq x y z
N MET A 1 11.18 -15.99 -20.15
CA MET A 1 9.70 -16.10 -20.09
C MET A 1 9.11 -14.71 -20.31
N SER A 2 7.87 -14.59 -20.79
CA SER A 2 7.31 -13.30 -21.23
C SER A 2 6.97 -12.35 -20.09
N ASP A 3 7.32 -11.08 -20.28
CA ASP A 3 7.06 -9.92 -19.41
C ASP A 3 5.60 -9.85 -18.91
N ARG A 4 4.64 -10.16 -19.82
CA ARG A 4 3.18 -10.18 -19.58
C ARG A 4 2.77 -10.93 -18.30
N ASN A 5 3.49 -11.98 -17.90
CA ASN A 5 3.12 -12.82 -16.75
C ASN A 5 3.19 -12.08 -15.40
N GLN A 6 3.89 -10.95 -15.29
CA GLN A 6 3.92 -10.15 -14.06
C GLN A 6 2.67 -9.28 -13.84
N PHE A 7 1.92 -9.01 -14.91
CA PHE A 7 0.84 -8.03 -14.94
C PHE A 7 -0.54 -8.69 -14.87
N VAL A 8 -0.66 -9.96 -15.27
CA VAL A 8 -1.86 -10.76 -14.98
C VAL A 8 -2.00 -11.05 -13.47
N LEU A 9 -3.18 -11.49 -13.05
CA LEU A 9 -3.41 -12.20 -11.80
C LEU A 9 -3.67 -13.69 -12.14
N PRO A 10 -3.20 -14.66 -11.33
CA PRO A 10 -3.37 -16.08 -11.63
C PRO A 10 -4.83 -16.52 -11.43
N ASN A 11 -5.28 -17.58 -12.12
CA ASN A 11 -6.64 -18.13 -11.90
C ASN A 11 -6.86 -18.63 -10.46
N SER A 12 -5.78 -18.91 -9.72
CA SER A 12 -5.76 -19.26 -8.29
C SER A 12 -5.61 -18.04 -7.35
N GLN A 13 -5.85 -16.82 -7.84
CA GLN A 13 -5.75 -15.57 -7.09
C GLN A 13 -6.53 -15.64 -5.75
N PRO A 14 -5.87 -15.57 -4.58
CA PRO A 14 -6.53 -15.76 -3.31
C PRO A 14 -7.52 -14.63 -2.98
N ILE A 15 -8.67 -15.03 -2.44
CA ILE A 15 -9.72 -14.18 -1.91
C ILE A 15 -10.00 -14.60 -0.47
N ALA A 16 -10.28 -13.64 0.41
CA ALA A 16 -10.77 -13.85 1.77
C ALA A 16 -11.93 -12.90 2.08
N GLN A 17 -12.76 -13.23 3.08
CA GLN A 17 -13.76 -12.31 3.63
C GLN A 17 -13.11 -11.35 4.64
N LEU A 18 -13.49 -10.08 4.62
CA LEU A 18 -13.22 -9.15 5.71
C LEU A 18 -14.21 -9.39 6.86
N GLU A 19 -13.74 -9.91 8.00
CA GLU A 19 -14.57 -10.06 9.21
C GLU A 19 -14.96 -8.67 9.73
N CYS A 20 -16.26 -8.44 9.88
CA CYS A 20 -16.83 -7.24 10.50
C CYS A 20 -18.18 -7.51 11.21
N LYS A 21 -18.68 -8.74 11.16
CA LYS A 21 -19.97 -9.18 11.69
C LYS A 21 -20.00 -9.08 13.21
N THR A 22 -18.91 -9.47 13.87
CA THR A 22 -18.77 -9.35 15.33
C THR A 22 -18.85 -7.90 15.77
N ALA A 23 -18.23 -6.97 15.03
CA ALA A 23 -18.33 -5.54 15.31
C ALA A 23 -19.73 -4.99 15.01
N PHE A 24 -20.29 -5.30 13.84
CA PHE A 24 -21.60 -4.82 13.40
C PHE A 24 -22.75 -5.25 14.33
N LEU A 25 -22.70 -6.46 14.88
CA LEU A 25 -23.71 -6.96 15.82
C LEU A 25 -23.71 -6.23 17.18
N ASN A 26 -22.59 -5.59 17.55
CA ASN A 26 -22.48 -4.79 18.79
C ASN A 26 -22.93 -3.33 18.62
N LEU A 27 -23.24 -2.88 17.41
CA LEU A 27 -23.76 -1.54 17.15
C LEU A 27 -25.25 -1.43 17.55
N THR A 28 -25.66 -0.29 18.09
CA THR A 28 -27.08 0.08 18.19
C THR A 28 -27.68 0.34 16.81
N GLU A 29 -29.02 0.29 16.67
CA GLU A 29 -29.68 0.56 15.38
C GLU A 29 -29.36 1.96 14.81
N GLN A 30 -29.17 2.96 15.68
CA GLN A 30 -28.74 4.30 15.26
C GLN A 30 -27.31 4.32 14.71
N GLU A 31 -26.38 3.59 15.35
CA GLU A 31 -25.00 3.45 14.88
C GLU A 31 -24.90 2.63 13.59
N LYS A 32 -25.74 1.59 13.43
CA LYS A 32 -25.85 0.86 12.15
C LYS A 32 -26.38 1.75 11.03
N LEU A 33 -27.38 2.61 11.31
CA LEU A 33 -27.92 3.56 10.33
C LEU A 33 -26.88 4.62 9.93
N TYR A 34 -26.12 5.13 10.91
CA TYR A 34 -24.96 5.99 10.64
C TYR A 34 -23.91 5.27 9.78
N ALA A 35 -23.52 4.04 10.16
CA ALA A 35 -22.53 3.24 9.43
C ALA A 35 -23.00 2.89 8.00
N HIS A 36 -24.29 2.64 7.79
CA HIS A 36 -24.87 2.41 6.47
C HIS A 36 -24.68 3.63 5.54
N TYR A 37 -25.11 4.82 5.97
CA TYR A 37 -24.99 6.02 5.15
C TYR A 37 -23.54 6.49 5.00
N PHE A 38 -22.71 6.33 6.03
CA PHE A 38 -21.27 6.61 5.94
C PHE A 38 -20.56 5.67 4.96
N SER A 39 -20.86 4.37 5.01
CA SER A 39 -20.39 3.38 4.05
C SER A 39 -20.84 3.72 2.63
N LYS A 40 -22.13 4.01 2.43
CA LYS A 40 -22.67 4.43 1.13
C LYS A 40 -21.94 5.65 0.57
N ALA A 41 -21.69 6.67 1.39
CA ALA A 41 -20.91 7.85 0.99
C ALA A 41 -19.44 7.49 0.65
N SER A 42 -18.81 6.62 1.44
CA SER A 42 -17.43 6.14 1.19
C SER A 42 -17.31 5.36 -0.12
N TRP A 43 -18.32 4.55 -0.48
CA TRP A 43 -18.30 3.77 -1.72
C TRP A 43 -18.51 4.63 -2.98
N TYR A 44 -19.40 5.62 -2.96
CA TYR A 44 -19.48 6.59 -4.06
C TYR A 44 -18.22 7.46 -4.14
N GLY A 45 -17.66 7.88 -3.00
CA GLY A 45 -16.38 8.61 -2.96
C GLY A 45 -15.21 7.78 -3.51
N GLY A 46 -15.20 6.47 -3.26
CA GLY A 46 -14.19 5.54 -3.78
C GLY A 46 -14.17 5.45 -5.30
N LEU A 47 -15.28 5.71 -6.00
CA LEU A 47 -15.30 5.76 -7.47
C LEU A 47 -14.44 6.91 -8.05
N ILE A 48 -14.10 7.93 -7.25
CA ILE A 48 -13.17 8.98 -7.65
C ILE A 48 -11.77 8.39 -7.93
N CYS A 49 -11.38 7.34 -7.21
CA CYS A 49 -10.09 6.67 -7.41
C CYS A 49 -9.91 6.15 -8.85
N LEU A 50 -10.98 5.73 -9.53
CA LEU A 50 -10.94 5.35 -10.96
C LEU A 50 -10.34 6.46 -11.84
N ILE A 51 -10.73 7.71 -11.57
CA ILE A 51 -10.27 8.90 -12.30
C ILE A 51 -8.82 9.25 -11.91
N GLN A 52 -8.41 8.89 -10.70
CA GLN A 52 -7.06 9.13 -10.17
C GLN A 52 -6.05 8.04 -10.57
N THR A 53 -6.51 6.82 -10.90
CA THR A 53 -5.64 5.68 -11.24
C THR A 53 -5.17 5.71 -12.70
N SER A 54 -6.07 5.84 -13.67
CA SER A 54 -5.68 5.90 -15.10
C SER A 54 -6.79 6.49 -15.99
N PRO A 55 -6.45 7.09 -17.16
CA PRO A 55 -7.45 7.66 -18.07
C PRO A 55 -8.49 6.65 -18.56
N GLU A 56 -8.11 5.38 -18.70
CA GLU A 56 -8.99 4.30 -19.14
C GLU A 56 -9.87 3.73 -18.01
N SER A 57 -9.48 3.84 -16.74
CA SER A 57 -10.16 3.16 -15.63
C SER A 57 -11.66 3.50 -15.48
N PRO A 58 -12.13 4.76 -15.57
CA PRO A 58 -13.56 5.06 -15.45
C PRO A 58 -14.41 4.38 -16.54
N LEU A 59 -13.84 4.23 -17.75
CA LEU A 59 -14.49 3.57 -18.89
C LEU A 59 -14.43 2.04 -18.78
N ILE A 60 -13.32 1.48 -18.25
CA ILE A 60 -13.23 0.05 -17.95
C ILE A 60 -14.24 -0.32 -16.85
N PHE A 61 -14.41 0.53 -15.82
CA PHE A 61 -15.46 0.33 -14.82
C PHE A 61 -16.84 0.27 -15.47
N SER A 62 -17.22 1.27 -16.28
CA SER A 62 -18.51 1.27 -16.99
C SER A 62 -18.72 0.00 -17.83
N LEU A 63 -17.71 -0.42 -18.60
CA LEU A 63 -17.80 -1.63 -19.42
C LEU A 63 -18.01 -2.90 -18.58
N LEU A 64 -17.20 -3.11 -17.54
CA LEU A 64 -17.30 -4.29 -16.68
C LEU A 64 -18.58 -4.26 -15.86
N HIS A 65 -18.92 -3.12 -15.25
CA HIS A 65 -20.06 -2.97 -14.37
C HIS A 65 -21.38 -3.20 -15.10
N ARG A 66 -21.59 -2.60 -16.29
CA ARG A 66 -22.77 -2.87 -17.13
C ARG A 66 -22.92 -4.34 -17.50
N VAL A 67 -21.82 -5.05 -17.78
CA VAL A 67 -21.82 -6.49 -18.08
C VAL A 67 -22.18 -7.32 -16.84
N LEU A 68 -21.62 -7.00 -15.68
CA LEU A 68 -21.82 -7.75 -14.44
C LEU A 68 -23.18 -7.48 -13.78
N VAL A 69 -23.71 -6.26 -13.81
CA VAL A 69 -25.02 -5.92 -13.18
C VAL A 69 -26.21 -6.50 -13.96
N LYS A 70 -26.01 -6.90 -15.23
CA LYS A 70 -27.04 -7.47 -16.11
C LYS A 70 -27.16 -9.00 -16.05
N ASN A 71 -26.24 -9.68 -15.38
CA ASN A 71 -26.20 -11.14 -15.29
C ASN A 71 -25.74 -11.59 -13.90
N SER A 72 -26.41 -12.58 -13.29
CA SER A 72 -25.77 -13.31 -12.19
C SER A 72 -24.49 -14.01 -12.68
N PRO A 73 -23.49 -14.26 -11.82
CA PRO A 73 -22.25 -14.91 -12.24
C PRO A 73 -22.47 -16.27 -12.92
N SER A 74 -23.51 -17.01 -12.54
CA SER A 74 -23.92 -18.29 -13.15
C SER A 74 -24.49 -18.11 -14.56
N GLU A 75 -25.38 -17.13 -14.78
CA GLU A 75 -25.92 -16.83 -16.12
C GLU A 75 -24.82 -16.34 -17.07
N LEU A 76 -23.89 -15.51 -16.56
CA LEU A 76 -22.77 -15.01 -17.35
C LEU A 76 -21.84 -16.17 -17.74
N LYS A 77 -21.59 -17.13 -16.85
CA LYS A 77 -20.85 -18.35 -17.18
C LYS A 77 -21.55 -19.15 -18.28
N GLU A 78 -22.86 -19.38 -18.14
CA GLU A 78 -23.63 -20.10 -19.16
C GLU A 78 -23.56 -19.42 -20.54
N LEU A 79 -23.66 -18.09 -20.61
CA LEU A 79 -23.53 -17.33 -21.85
C LEU A 79 -22.13 -17.44 -22.44
N ALA A 80 -21.09 -17.30 -21.62
CA ALA A 80 -19.69 -17.45 -22.04
C ALA A 80 -19.40 -18.87 -22.57
N SER A 81 -19.86 -19.93 -21.89
CA SER A 81 -19.73 -21.31 -22.36
C SER A 81 -20.49 -21.57 -23.66
N LYS A 82 -21.70 -21.01 -23.82
CA LYS A 82 -22.48 -21.08 -25.08
C LYS A 82 -21.79 -20.34 -26.23
N ALA A 83 -21.01 -19.30 -25.94
CA ALA A 83 -20.19 -18.57 -26.91
C ALA A 83 -18.85 -19.26 -27.22
N GLY A 84 -18.46 -20.32 -26.51
CA GLY A 84 -17.20 -21.05 -26.74
C GLY A 84 -16.00 -20.56 -25.92
N LEU A 85 -16.24 -19.98 -24.73
CA LEU A 85 -15.20 -19.82 -23.71
C LEU A 85 -15.07 -21.08 -22.84
N THR A 86 -13.85 -21.37 -22.40
CA THR A 86 -13.56 -22.41 -21.39
C THR A 86 -13.78 -21.89 -19.97
N ASP A 87 -13.88 -22.81 -19.01
CA ASP A 87 -13.94 -22.48 -17.58
C ASP A 87 -12.72 -21.68 -17.11
N ASP A 88 -11.53 -21.93 -17.66
CA ASP A 88 -10.31 -21.18 -17.36
C ASP A 88 -10.31 -19.76 -17.95
N GLU A 89 -10.85 -19.58 -19.16
CA GLU A 89 -11.00 -18.26 -19.79
C GLU A 89 -12.05 -17.40 -19.05
N PHE A 90 -13.16 -18.02 -18.63
CA PHE A 90 -14.17 -17.37 -17.80
C PHE A 90 -13.63 -17.03 -16.40
N THR A 91 -12.88 -17.95 -15.78
CA THR A 91 -12.21 -17.68 -14.49
C THR A 91 -11.20 -16.54 -14.62
N ALA A 92 -10.39 -16.52 -15.68
CA ALA A 92 -9.46 -15.44 -15.97
C ALA A 92 -10.16 -14.07 -16.14
N PHE A 93 -11.36 -14.04 -16.73
CA PHE A 93 -12.19 -12.84 -16.83
C PHE A 93 -12.70 -12.38 -15.45
N LEU A 94 -13.24 -13.28 -14.62
CA LEU A 94 -13.70 -12.93 -13.27
C LEU A 94 -12.55 -12.48 -12.37
N VAL A 95 -11.37 -13.13 -12.47
CA VAL A 95 -10.13 -12.74 -11.79
C VAL A 95 -9.69 -11.34 -12.20
N TYR A 96 -9.78 -10.99 -13.48
CA TYR A 96 -9.54 -9.62 -13.95
C TYR A 96 -10.54 -8.63 -13.35
N CYS A 97 -11.85 -8.95 -13.34
CA CYS A 97 -12.87 -8.10 -12.74
C CYS A 97 -12.61 -7.86 -11.24
N CYS A 98 -12.34 -8.93 -10.47
CA CYS A 98 -12.00 -8.83 -9.05
C CYS A 98 -10.72 -8.01 -8.83
N GLY A 99 -9.69 -8.21 -9.67
CA GLY A 99 -8.46 -7.43 -9.64
C GLY A 99 -8.69 -5.95 -9.90
N PHE A 100 -9.42 -5.60 -10.97
CA PHE A 100 -9.75 -4.23 -11.32
C PHE A 100 -10.56 -3.53 -10.21
N LEU A 101 -11.66 -4.16 -9.78
CA LEU A 101 -12.57 -3.59 -8.80
C LEU A 101 -11.91 -3.43 -7.42
N SER A 102 -11.15 -4.43 -6.95
CA SER A 102 -10.45 -4.37 -5.64
C SER A 102 -9.35 -3.31 -5.55
N ASN A 103 -8.94 -2.73 -6.68
CA ASN A 103 -7.93 -1.68 -6.74
C ASN A 103 -8.49 -0.34 -7.25
N MET A 104 -9.81 -0.24 -7.50
CA MET A 104 -10.47 0.92 -8.11
C MET A 104 -9.80 1.38 -9.43
N GLY A 105 -9.36 0.42 -10.26
CA GLY A 105 -8.74 0.72 -11.55
C GLY A 105 -7.89 -0.42 -12.10
N ASN A 106 -7.37 -0.26 -13.31
CA ASN A 106 -6.54 -1.27 -13.98
C ASN A 106 -5.06 -1.28 -13.54
N TYR A 107 -4.73 -0.69 -12.39
CA TYR A 107 -3.40 -0.74 -11.75
C TYR A 107 -3.57 -1.14 -10.28
N LYS A 108 -2.63 -1.93 -9.72
CA LYS A 108 -2.80 -2.57 -8.38
C LYS A 108 -2.53 -1.56 -7.25
N GLY A 109 -3.55 -0.94 -6.63
CA GLY A 109 -3.48 0.19 -5.67
C GLY A 109 -2.63 0.05 -4.38
N PHE A 110 -1.84 -1.01 -4.23
CA PHE A 110 -0.53 -0.89 -3.59
C PHE A 110 0.45 -1.63 -4.48
N GLY A 111 1.41 -0.90 -5.03
CA GLY A 111 2.48 -1.45 -5.83
C GLY A 111 2.23 -1.47 -7.33
N ASP A 112 1.08 -0.97 -7.72
CA ASP A 112 1.03 0.16 -8.62
C ASP A 112 1.18 -0.27 -10.12
N SER A 113 1.51 -1.52 -10.45
CA SER A 113 1.56 -1.98 -11.85
C SER A 113 0.19 -2.22 -12.45
N LYS A 114 0.13 -2.16 -13.79
CA LYS A 114 -1.04 -2.55 -14.58
C LYS A 114 -1.50 -3.97 -14.26
N ILE A 115 -2.80 -4.18 -14.39
CA ILE A 115 -3.52 -5.45 -14.32
C ILE A 115 -3.93 -5.79 -15.75
N LEU A 116 -3.49 -6.94 -16.26
CA LEU A 116 -3.93 -7.47 -17.55
C LEU A 116 -4.90 -8.64 -17.36
N PRO A 117 -5.89 -8.83 -18.25
CA PRO A 117 -6.67 -10.06 -18.28
C PRO A 117 -5.81 -11.28 -18.62
N ASN A 118 -6.01 -12.39 -17.90
CA ASN A 118 -5.29 -13.66 -18.11
C ASN A 118 -5.88 -14.51 -19.26
N LEU A 119 -6.35 -13.83 -20.32
CA LEU A 119 -6.95 -14.41 -21.53
C LEU A 119 -6.56 -13.56 -22.76
N SER A 120 -6.87 -14.02 -23.98
CA SER A 120 -6.65 -13.24 -25.20
C SER A 120 -7.64 -12.08 -25.34
N GLU A 121 -7.27 -11.06 -26.12
CA GLU A 121 -8.14 -9.92 -26.42
C GLU A 121 -9.41 -10.36 -27.15
N GLU A 122 -9.28 -11.31 -28.09
CA GLU A 122 -10.38 -11.94 -28.82
C GLU A 122 -11.37 -12.65 -27.89
N LYS A 123 -10.86 -13.40 -26.90
CA LYS A 123 -11.69 -14.12 -25.92
C LYS A 123 -12.32 -13.18 -24.90
N PHE A 124 -11.66 -12.07 -24.56
CA PHE A 124 -12.25 -11.02 -23.73
C PHE A 124 -13.39 -10.30 -24.46
N GLU A 125 -13.19 -9.91 -25.73
CA GLU A 125 -14.24 -9.35 -26.57
C GLU A 125 -15.41 -10.35 -26.74
N LEU A 126 -15.13 -11.63 -26.96
CA LEU A 126 -16.16 -12.68 -27.02
C LEU A 126 -16.96 -12.81 -25.72
N MET A 127 -16.31 -12.71 -24.55
CA MET A 127 -17.01 -12.67 -23.26
C MET A 127 -17.97 -11.48 -23.22
N ILE A 128 -17.46 -10.26 -23.44
CA ILE A 128 -18.26 -9.03 -23.43
C ILE A 128 -19.45 -9.13 -24.40
N LYS A 129 -19.24 -9.64 -25.62
CA LYS A 129 -20.27 -9.80 -26.66
C LYS A 129 -21.27 -10.94 -26.39
N SER A 130 -20.93 -11.90 -25.53
CA SER A 130 -21.87 -12.94 -25.06
C SER A 130 -22.86 -12.45 -24.00
N SER A 131 -22.51 -11.40 -23.26
CA SER A 131 -23.27 -10.89 -22.11
C SER A 131 -24.69 -10.42 -22.48
N LYS A 132 -25.58 -10.38 -21.49
CA LYS A 132 -26.91 -9.80 -21.67
C LYS A 132 -26.85 -8.28 -21.88
N ALA A 133 -25.85 -7.59 -21.32
CA ALA A 133 -25.65 -6.16 -21.57
C ALA A 133 -25.44 -5.85 -23.06
N TYR A 134 -24.69 -6.70 -23.77
CA TYR A 134 -24.51 -6.59 -25.22
C TYR A 134 -25.78 -6.96 -26.01
N GLN A 135 -26.60 -7.88 -25.50
CA GLN A 135 -27.89 -8.22 -26.11
C GLN A 135 -28.92 -7.09 -25.95
N ASP A 136 -28.92 -6.41 -24.80
CA ASP A 136 -29.80 -5.27 -24.48
C ASP A 136 -29.42 -3.99 -25.27
N ASP A 137 -28.13 -3.63 -25.32
CA ASP A 137 -27.62 -2.50 -26.12
C ASP A 137 -26.23 -2.81 -26.72
N PRO A 138 -26.17 -3.37 -27.94
CA PRO A 138 -24.91 -3.61 -28.62
C PRO A 138 -24.09 -2.33 -28.84
N LYS A 139 -24.75 -1.20 -29.15
CA LYS A 139 -24.07 0.03 -29.58
C LYS A 139 -23.31 0.70 -28.45
N LYS A 140 -23.91 0.78 -27.25
CA LYS A 140 -23.24 1.31 -26.05
C LYS A 140 -22.05 0.43 -25.65
N ILE A 141 -22.22 -0.90 -25.70
CA ILE A 141 -21.16 -1.84 -25.30
C ILE A 141 -20.02 -1.88 -26.32
N GLU A 142 -20.28 -1.83 -27.63
CA GLU A 142 -19.22 -1.69 -28.65
C GLU A 142 -18.49 -0.34 -28.54
N ALA A 143 -19.21 0.76 -28.35
CA ALA A 143 -18.60 2.09 -28.20
C ALA A 143 -17.73 2.20 -26.94
N LEU A 144 -18.09 1.53 -25.84
CA LEU A 144 -17.26 1.41 -24.64
C LEU A 144 -16.05 0.50 -24.90
N LEU A 145 -16.27 -0.69 -25.46
CA LEU A 145 -15.21 -1.66 -25.73
C LEU A 145 -14.13 -1.07 -26.64
N GLU A 146 -14.48 -0.42 -27.76
CA GLU A 146 -13.48 0.18 -28.66
C GLU A 146 -12.68 1.33 -28.03
N LYS A 147 -13.26 2.06 -27.05
CA LYS A 147 -12.49 3.07 -26.28
C LYS A 147 -11.45 2.44 -25.35
N VAL A 148 -11.70 1.25 -24.79
CA VAL A 148 -10.85 0.68 -23.73
C VAL A 148 -10.06 -0.57 -24.11
N LYS A 149 -10.47 -1.34 -25.12
CA LYS A 149 -9.89 -2.66 -25.46
C LYS A 149 -8.36 -2.60 -25.62
N LYS A 150 -7.88 -1.66 -26.44
CA LYS A 150 -6.45 -1.38 -26.59
C LYS A 150 -5.78 -1.02 -25.26
N ALA A 151 -6.40 -0.17 -24.44
CA ALA A 151 -5.84 0.26 -23.16
C ALA A 151 -5.82 -0.86 -22.10
N ILE A 152 -6.80 -1.77 -22.11
CA ILE A 152 -6.84 -2.97 -21.24
C ILE A 152 -5.63 -3.88 -21.52
N PHE A 153 -5.26 -4.07 -22.79
CA PHE A 153 -4.21 -5.02 -23.18
C PHE A 153 -2.83 -4.40 -23.47
N SER A 154 -2.73 -3.08 -23.66
CA SER A 154 -1.47 -2.40 -23.94
C SER A 154 -0.52 -2.41 -22.73
N LEU A 155 0.76 -2.69 -23.01
CA LEU A 155 1.81 -2.90 -22.02
C LEU A 155 3.13 -2.28 -22.50
N THR A 156 3.11 -1.01 -22.92
CA THR A 156 4.34 -0.25 -23.18
C THR A 156 5.12 0.01 -21.88
N ASP A 157 6.41 0.37 -21.97
CA ASP A 157 7.24 0.60 -20.78
C ASP A 157 6.74 1.72 -19.86
N ARG A 158 5.92 2.64 -20.37
CA ARG A 158 5.24 3.69 -19.58
C ARG A 158 3.98 3.18 -18.87
N GLU A 159 3.35 2.14 -19.40
CA GLU A 159 2.11 1.55 -18.87
C GLU A 159 2.36 0.36 -17.94
N LYS A 160 3.51 -0.32 -18.04
CA LYS A 160 3.83 -1.47 -17.19
C LYS A 160 3.66 -1.14 -15.71
N MET A 161 4.31 -0.07 -15.27
CA MET A 161 4.50 0.22 -13.86
C MET A 161 4.21 1.66 -13.46
N LEU A 162 3.28 1.77 -12.51
CA LEU A 162 3.62 2.28 -11.18
C LEU A 162 4.17 1.00 -10.37
N GLY A 163 4.95 1.00 -9.25
CA GLY A 163 5.90 -0.14 -8.90
C GLY A 163 5.91 -0.91 -7.52
N PHE A 164 6.40 -2.20 -7.48
CA PHE A 164 6.46 -3.24 -6.36
C PHE A 164 7.08 -4.65 -6.70
N LYS A 165 7.12 -5.80 -5.92
CA LYS A 165 6.78 -6.21 -4.50
C LYS A 165 7.62 -7.41 -3.92
N ASP A 166 7.40 -7.73 -2.62
CA ASP A 166 7.94 -8.77 -1.67
C ASP A 166 8.33 -10.24 -2.05
N GLY A 167 9.38 -10.74 -1.35
CA GLY A 167 9.55 -12.11 -0.79
C GLY A 167 10.80 -12.24 0.15
N VAL A 168 10.97 -13.13 1.17
CA VAL A 168 10.21 -14.18 1.92
C VAL A 168 10.66 -14.28 3.43
N ASP A 169 9.77 -14.42 4.45
CA ASP A 169 10.12 -14.95 5.84
C ASP A 169 8.90 -15.49 6.65
N GLN A 170 8.31 -16.62 6.24
CA GLN A 170 6.84 -16.72 6.27
C GLN A 170 6.11 -17.16 7.55
N GLU A 171 6.55 -18.16 8.34
CA GLU A 171 5.66 -18.69 9.40
C GLU A 171 5.56 -17.81 10.65
N LEU A 172 6.67 -17.19 11.07
CA LEU A 172 6.65 -16.19 12.15
C LEU A 172 5.92 -14.91 11.71
N LEU A 173 6.11 -14.46 10.46
CA LEU A 173 5.30 -13.38 9.89
C LEU A 173 3.81 -13.76 9.85
N LYS A 174 3.41 -14.93 9.35
CA LYS A 174 2.00 -15.35 9.31
C LYS A 174 1.36 -15.33 10.70
N LYS A 175 2.05 -15.86 11.72
CA LYS A 175 1.51 -15.95 13.09
C LYS A 175 1.40 -14.60 13.79
N TYR A 176 2.44 -13.75 13.69
CA TYR A 176 2.55 -12.56 14.54
C TYR A 176 2.49 -11.22 13.79
N LYS A 177 2.36 -11.19 12.44
CA LYS A 177 2.29 -9.92 11.68
C LYS A 177 1.14 -9.03 12.10
N GLY A 178 -0.06 -9.56 12.38
CA GLY A 178 -1.19 -8.76 12.87
C GLY A 178 -0.83 -8.02 14.17
N PRO A 179 -0.57 -8.76 15.26
CA PRO A 179 -0.03 -8.22 16.52
C PRO A 179 1.14 -7.23 16.37
N SER A 180 2.13 -7.56 15.54
CA SER A 180 3.32 -6.73 15.33
C SER A 180 3.00 -5.43 14.58
N PHE A 181 2.07 -5.49 13.62
CA PHE A 181 1.62 -4.34 12.83
C PHE A 181 0.72 -3.43 13.66
N GLU A 182 -0.18 -3.98 14.48
CA GLU A 182 -1.02 -3.21 15.41
C GLU A 182 -0.16 -2.46 16.44
N LEU A 183 0.83 -3.14 17.03
CA LEU A 183 1.83 -2.53 17.92
C LEU A 183 2.63 -1.42 17.21
N GLN A 184 3.14 -1.69 16.00
CA GLN A 184 3.94 -0.72 15.25
C GLN A 184 3.13 0.50 14.85
N VAL A 185 1.92 0.33 14.30
CA VAL A 185 1.04 1.44 13.90
C VAL A 185 0.62 2.27 15.11
N GLY A 186 0.18 1.63 16.20
CA GLY A 186 -0.22 2.33 17.42
C GLY A 186 0.91 3.18 18.02
N LEU A 187 2.17 2.72 17.91
CA LEU A 187 3.34 3.50 18.34
C LEU A 187 3.77 4.56 17.32
N HIS A 188 3.75 4.23 16.02
CA HIS A 188 4.10 5.12 14.91
C HIS A 188 3.21 6.37 14.87
N GLU A 189 1.90 6.21 14.98
CA GLU A 189 0.93 7.31 14.96
C GLU A 189 1.02 8.15 16.25
N LEU A 190 0.76 7.53 17.40
CA LEU A 190 0.58 8.24 18.66
C LEU A 190 1.89 8.78 19.25
N LEU A 191 2.97 8.00 19.19
CA LEU A 191 4.26 8.34 19.82
C LEU A 191 5.37 8.65 18.82
N GLY A 192 5.25 8.20 17.57
CA GLY A 192 6.01 8.71 16.44
C GLY A 192 5.50 10.11 16.08
N HIS A 193 4.54 10.24 15.17
CA HIS A 193 4.03 11.54 14.69
C HIS A 193 3.56 12.47 15.82
N GLY A 194 2.87 11.95 16.83
CA GLY A 194 2.43 12.71 18.01
C GLY A 194 3.56 13.27 18.91
N SER A 195 4.83 12.95 18.66
CA SER A 195 5.97 13.45 19.44
C SER A 195 6.91 14.40 18.68
N GLY A 196 7.68 15.17 19.47
CA GLY A 196 8.71 16.07 18.98
C GLY A 196 8.24 17.52 18.86
N LYS A 197 8.92 18.43 19.55
CA LYS A 197 8.61 19.88 19.52
C LYS A 197 9.43 20.58 18.45
N LEU A 198 8.78 21.39 17.60
CA LEU A 198 9.46 22.32 16.69
C LEU A 198 9.81 23.61 17.46
N PHE A 199 11.07 24.04 17.38
CA PHE A 199 11.52 25.32 17.93
C PHE A 199 11.17 26.44 16.95
N ARG A 200 10.42 27.44 17.41
CA ARG A 200 9.86 28.49 16.55
C ARG A 200 10.05 29.86 17.18
N VAL A 201 10.21 30.88 16.35
CA VAL A 201 10.01 32.28 16.72
C VAL A 201 8.67 32.78 16.14
N ASP A 202 8.00 33.70 16.82
CA ASP A 202 6.81 34.40 16.30
C ASP A 202 7.18 35.75 15.63
N ASP A 203 6.20 36.40 14.99
CA ASP A 203 6.38 37.68 14.30
C ASP A 203 6.88 38.83 15.20
N ASN A 204 6.86 38.65 16.53
CA ASN A 204 7.35 39.62 17.52
C ASN A 204 8.76 39.26 18.03
N GLY A 205 9.43 38.26 17.44
CA GLY A 205 10.76 37.81 17.86
C GLY A 205 10.76 36.91 19.10
N LYS A 206 9.61 36.43 19.57
CA LYS A 206 9.52 35.60 20.78
C LYS A 206 9.66 34.12 20.46
N LEU A 207 10.65 33.47 21.07
CA LEU A 207 10.89 32.04 20.94
C LEU A 207 9.87 31.21 21.74
N ASN A 208 9.44 30.08 21.19
CA ASN A 208 8.55 29.12 21.86
C ASN A 208 9.29 28.20 22.87
N PHE A 209 10.57 28.46 23.15
CA PHE A 209 11.43 27.68 24.04
C PHE A 209 12.43 28.59 24.77
N ASP A 210 13.05 28.07 25.84
CA ASP A 210 14.04 28.79 26.64
C ASP A 210 15.45 28.62 26.06
N VAL A 211 15.95 29.65 25.38
CA VAL A 211 17.23 29.62 24.63
C VAL A 211 18.48 29.54 25.51
N ASP A 212 18.36 29.86 26.81
CA ASP A 212 19.47 29.74 27.76
C ASP A 212 19.50 28.38 28.44
N LYS A 213 18.33 27.81 28.80
CA LYS A 213 18.23 26.50 29.44
C LYS A 213 18.32 25.33 28.45
N VAL A 214 17.72 25.43 27.26
CA VAL A 214 17.73 24.34 26.27
C VAL A 214 19.11 24.24 25.61
N LYS A 215 19.68 23.03 25.62
CA LYS A 215 20.94 22.69 24.93
C LYS A 215 20.70 21.74 23.78
N ASN A 216 21.54 21.82 22.75
CA ASN A 216 21.59 20.84 21.68
C ASN A 216 22.35 19.59 22.15
N PRO A 217 21.71 18.41 22.25
CA PRO A 217 22.37 17.20 22.79
C PRO A 217 23.41 16.59 21.84
N LEU A 218 23.50 17.03 20.58
CA LEU A 218 24.52 16.56 19.63
C LEU A 218 25.89 17.24 19.82
N ASN A 219 25.95 18.42 20.45
CA ASN A 219 27.19 19.19 20.65
C ASN A 219 27.30 19.91 22.01
N ALA A 220 26.32 19.72 22.92
CA ALA A 220 26.16 20.41 24.20
C ALA A 220 26.03 21.95 24.15
N GLY A 221 25.95 22.54 22.94
CA GLY A 221 25.84 23.98 22.72
C GLY A 221 24.44 24.55 22.96
N LYS A 222 24.26 25.84 22.64
CA LYS A 222 22.92 26.46 22.56
C LYS A 222 22.15 25.96 21.33
N ILE A 223 20.87 26.30 21.25
CA ILE A 223 20.09 26.20 20.01
C ILE A 223 20.41 27.43 19.15
N GLU A 224 20.86 27.21 17.92
CA GLU A 224 21.30 28.26 16.97
C GLU A 224 20.48 28.28 15.67
N LYS A 225 19.52 27.34 15.52
CA LYS A 225 18.60 27.21 14.38
C LYS A 225 17.19 26.92 14.91
N TRP A 226 16.18 27.52 14.30
CA TRP A 226 14.75 27.32 14.55
C TRP A 226 13.95 27.54 13.25
N TYR A 227 12.62 27.55 13.32
CA TYR A 227 11.74 27.99 12.24
C TYR A 227 11.36 29.47 12.44
N GLU A 228 11.54 30.26 11.39
CA GLU A 228 11.16 31.68 11.30
C GLU A 228 9.64 31.84 11.12
N PRO A 229 9.09 33.07 11.23
CA PRO A 229 7.66 33.29 11.09
C PRO A 229 7.15 32.86 9.70
N GLY A 230 6.00 32.18 9.68
CA GLY A 230 5.43 31.57 8.48
C GLY A 230 6.07 30.24 8.03
N GLU A 231 7.23 29.82 8.56
CA GLU A 231 7.85 28.56 8.15
C GLU A 231 7.16 27.33 8.77
N THR A 232 6.93 26.29 7.97
CA THR A 232 6.42 24.99 8.40
C THR A 232 7.49 23.91 8.31
N TYR A 233 7.20 22.70 8.81
CA TYR A 233 8.06 21.54 8.57
C TYR A 233 8.24 21.31 7.07
N ASP A 234 7.13 21.31 6.33
CA ASP A 234 7.08 21.03 4.89
C ASP A 234 7.74 22.15 4.06
N SER A 235 7.62 23.42 4.47
CA SER A 235 8.27 24.53 3.77
C SER A 235 9.80 24.50 3.89
N LYS A 236 10.35 23.99 5.00
CA LYS A 236 11.79 23.73 5.16
C LYS A 236 12.22 22.46 4.46
N PHE A 237 11.65 21.32 4.84
CA PHE A 237 12.13 20.00 4.43
C PHE A 237 11.70 19.61 3.00
N LYS A 238 10.61 20.18 2.47
CA LYS A 238 10.17 20.01 1.08
C LYS A 238 10.06 18.53 0.71
N SER A 239 10.68 18.10 -0.40
CA SER A 239 10.67 16.69 -0.86
C SER A 239 11.34 15.70 0.10
N LEU A 240 12.16 16.16 1.06
CA LEU A 240 12.70 15.31 2.13
C LEU A 240 11.65 15.03 3.22
N GLY A 241 10.70 15.96 3.43
CA GLY A 241 9.86 16.04 4.62
C GLY A 241 9.10 14.76 4.94
N SER A 242 8.28 14.27 4.01
CA SER A 242 7.48 13.06 4.23
C SER A 242 8.37 11.89 4.63
N SER A 243 9.30 11.46 3.77
CA SER A 243 10.15 10.29 4.05
C SER A 243 10.94 10.41 5.36
N TYR A 244 11.46 11.59 5.67
CA TYR A 244 12.22 11.84 6.90
C TYR A 244 11.35 11.71 8.16
N GLU A 245 10.11 12.19 8.11
CA GLU A 245 9.17 12.09 9.22
C GLU A 245 8.61 10.66 9.37
N GLU A 246 8.32 9.95 8.27
CA GLU A 246 8.02 8.51 8.27
C GLU A 246 9.14 7.72 8.95
N CYS A 247 10.40 8.01 8.58
CA CYS A 247 11.58 7.36 9.13
C CYS A 247 11.72 7.59 10.63
N ARG A 248 11.31 8.77 11.12
CA ARG A 248 11.29 9.07 12.56
C ARG A 248 10.16 8.30 13.26
N ALA A 249 8.95 8.28 12.70
CA ALA A 249 7.81 7.59 13.29
C ALA A 249 8.00 6.06 13.34
N GLU A 250 8.43 5.45 12.23
CA GLU A 250 8.82 4.04 12.13
C GLU A 250 9.93 3.68 13.13
N SER A 251 10.96 4.51 13.25
CA SER A 251 12.05 4.30 14.22
C SER A 251 11.59 4.40 15.67
N VAL A 252 10.64 5.29 15.99
CA VAL A 252 10.04 5.36 17.33
C VAL A 252 9.24 4.09 17.63
N GLY A 253 8.46 3.58 16.67
CA GLY A 253 7.75 2.30 16.79
C GLY A 253 8.68 1.15 17.15
N LEU A 254 9.77 0.97 16.38
CA LEU A 254 10.79 -0.04 16.66
C LEU A 254 11.47 0.16 18.02
N TYR A 255 11.84 1.38 18.37
CA TYR A 255 12.55 1.65 19.62
C TYR A 255 11.67 1.43 20.87
N LEU A 256 10.38 1.79 20.79
CA LEU A 256 9.42 1.61 21.88
C LEU A 256 8.85 0.19 21.96
N SER A 257 8.81 -0.58 20.86
CA SER A 257 8.40 -1.99 20.91
C SER A 257 9.34 -2.85 21.78
N LEU A 258 10.56 -2.39 22.05
CA LEU A 258 11.50 -3.04 22.99
C LEU A 258 11.09 -2.93 24.47
N ASN A 259 10.07 -2.12 24.80
CA ASN A 259 9.58 -1.95 26.17
C ASN A 259 8.45 -2.93 26.47
N LYS A 260 8.73 -3.98 27.27
CA LYS A 260 7.74 -5.01 27.64
C LYS A 260 6.41 -4.43 28.15
N ASN A 261 6.46 -3.35 28.95
CA ASN A 261 5.26 -2.72 29.51
C ASN A 261 4.35 -2.12 28.42
N ILE A 262 4.93 -1.67 27.30
CA ILE A 262 4.17 -1.20 26.13
C ILE A 262 3.53 -2.39 25.42
N VAL A 263 4.28 -3.46 25.15
CA VAL A 263 3.77 -4.66 24.48
C VAL A 263 2.63 -5.33 25.29
N GLN A 264 2.67 -5.21 26.63
CA GLN A 264 1.61 -5.63 27.54
C GLN A 264 0.33 -4.78 27.45
N ILE A 265 0.42 -3.48 27.13
CA ILE A 265 -0.76 -2.62 26.90
C ILE A 265 -1.52 -3.06 25.64
N PHE A 266 -0.82 -3.60 24.64
CA PHE A 266 -1.41 -4.23 23.46
C PHE A 266 -1.90 -5.68 23.71
N GLY A 267 -1.93 -6.13 24.97
CA GLY A 267 -2.57 -7.38 25.38
C GLY A 267 -1.68 -8.63 25.37
N HIS A 268 -0.39 -8.52 25.01
CA HIS A 268 0.54 -9.65 25.03
C HIS A 268 1.30 -9.69 26.35
N THR A 269 1.04 -10.71 27.17
CA THR A 269 1.50 -10.74 28.57
C THR A 269 2.55 -11.81 28.88
N ASP A 270 2.67 -12.86 28.06
CA ASP A 270 3.71 -13.88 28.21
C ASP A 270 5.03 -13.47 27.52
N ASP A 271 6.16 -13.80 28.15
CA ASP A 271 7.49 -13.40 27.68
C ASP A 271 7.85 -13.93 26.28
N GLN A 272 7.32 -15.09 25.88
CA GLN A 272 7.59 -15.67 24.56
C GLN A 272 6.86 -14.90 23.46
N THR A 273 5.56 -14.62 23.62
CA THR A 273 4.80 -13.79 22.67
C THR A 273 5.30 -12.35 22.65
N ILE A 274 5.69 -11.77 23.79
CA ILE A 274 6.33 -10.44 23.83
C ILE A 274 7.63 -10.46 23.02
N SER A 275 8.49 -11.48 23.22
CA SER A 275 9.75 -11.64 22.45
C SER A 275 9.49 -11.83 20.96
N ASP A 276 8.52 -12.68 20.59
CA ASP A 276 8.17 -12.96 19.20
C ASP A 276 7.52 -11.77 18.48
N VAL A 277 6.58 -11.06 19.09
CA VAL A 277 5.97 -9.85 18.51
C VAL A 277 6.99 -8.73 18.37
N THR A 278 7.89 -8.57 19.35
CA THR A 278 9.00 -7.60 19.26
C THR A 278 9.97 -7.95 18.12
N TYR A 279 10.37 -9.22 18.03
CA TYR A 279 11.25 -9.72 16.96
C TYR A 279 10.59 -9.61 15.59
N VAL A 280 9.32 -10.00 15.46
CA VAL A 280 8.58 -9.98 14.19
C VAL A 280 8.28 -8.56 13.73
N ASN A 281 8.08 -7.58 14.63
CA ASN A 281 8.02 -6.17 14.24
C ASN A 281 9.33 -5.69 13.58
N TRP A 282 10.45 -5.87 14.27
CA TRP A 282 11.78 -5.49 13.77
C TRP A 282 12.13 -6.22 12.46
N LEU A 283 11.94 -7.54 12.45
CA LEU A 283 12.14 -8.37 11.28
C LEU A 283 11.28 -7.90 10.11
N PHE A 284 9.97 -7.68 10.31
CA PHE A 284 9.06 -7.24 9.24
C PHE A 284 9.47 -5.90 8.62
N LEU A 285 10.00 -4.96 9.41
CA LEU A 285 10.46 -3.67 8.90
C LEU A 285 11.79 -3.78 8.14
N ILE A 286 12.78 -4.49 8.69
CA ILE A 286 14.07 -4.74 8.02
C ILE A 286 13.85 -5.55 6.73
N TYR A 287 13.02 -6.58 6.80
CA TYR A 287 12.52 -7.33 5.65
C TYR A 287 11.84 -6.42 4.62
N GLY A 288 10.98 -5.50 5.08
CA GLY A 288 10.36 -4.45 4.27
C GLY A 288 11.37 -3.56 3.53
N ALA A 289 12.56 -3.36 4.11
CA ALA A 289 13.63 -2.60 3.49
C ALA A 289 14.42 -3.41 2.45
N VAL A 290 14.78 -4.66 2.77
CA VAL A 290 15.65 -5.50 1.93
C VAL A 290 14.86 -6.15 0.79
N GLY A 291 13.79 -6.85 1.12
CA GLY A 291 12.98 -7.63 0.19
C GLY A 291 11.83 -6.85 -0.46
N THR A 292 11.75 -5.52 -0.26
CA THR A 292 10.73 -4.69 -0.93
C THR A 292 11.18 -3.27 -1.31
N ALA A 293 11.76 -2.48 -0.39
CA ALA A 293 11.88 -1.03 -0.61
C ALA A 293 12.54 -0.61 -1.95
N LEU A 294 13.56 -1.34 -2.42
CA LEU A 294 14.30 -1.05 -3.65
C LEU A 294 13.46 -1.00 -4.94
N GLU A 295 12.27 -1.63 -4.95
CA GLU A 295 11.29 -1.51 -6.05
C GLU A 295 10.93 -0.05 -6.32
N PHE A 296 10.73 0.69 -5.22
CA PHE A 296 10.35 2.09 -5.16
C PHE A 296 11.55 3.03 -5.35
N TYR A 297 12.74 2.52 -5.68
CA TYR A 297 13.85 3.34 -6.16
C TYR A 297 13.88 3.34 -7.69
N ASN A 298 14.07 4.52 -8.30
CA ASN A 298 14.27 4.70 -9.73
C ASN A 298 15.76 4.96 -10.03
N PRO A 299 16.50 3.99 -10.61
CA PRO A 299 17.92 4.15 -10.92
C PRO A 299 18.24 5.29 -11.90
N LYS A 300 17.35 5.56 -12.86
CA LYS A 300 17.57 6.60 -13.90
C LYS A 300 17.46 8.01 -13.34
N GLN A 301 16.58 8.20 -12.35
CA GLN A 301 16.37 9.49 -11.68
C GLN A 301 17.18 9.62 -10.38
N LYS A 302 17.79 8.51 -9.90
CA LYS A 302 18.39 8.37 -8.56
C LYS A 302 17.44 8.84 -7.43
N ALA A 303 16.16 8.54 -7.60
CA ALA A 303 15.08 9.08 -6.78
C ALA A 303 14.24 7.95 -6.17
N TRP A 304 13.78 8.18 -4.94
CA TRP A 304 12.80 7.33 -4.28
C TRP A 304 11.38 7.78 -4.62
N LEU A 305 10.49 6.82 -4.86
CA LEU A 305 9.12 7.00 -5.34
C LEU A 305 8.07 6.82 -4.24
N GLN A 306 8.44 6.26 -3.08
CA GLN A 306 7.54 6.04 -1.95
C GLN A 306 8.26 6.32 -0.62
N ALA A 307 7.64 7.16 0.22
CA ALA A 307 8.28 7.76 1.39
C ALA A 307 8.64 6.75 2.49
N HIS A 308 7.74 5.80 2.79
CA HIS A 308 7.96 4.75 3.79
C HIS A 308 9.01 3.73 3.31
N ALA A 309 9.07 3.42 2.01
CA ALA A 309 10.06 2.52 1.45
C ALA A 309 11.48 3.09 1.64
N GLN A 310 11.69 4.36 1.28
CA GLN A 310 12.95 5.06 1.54
C GLN A 310 13.26 5.13 3.04
N ALA A 311 12.26 5.40 3.90
CA ALA A 311 12.40 5.41 5.34
C ALA A 311 12.88 4.06 5.91
N ARG A 312 12.27 2.96 5.49
CA ARG A 312 12.66 1.60 5.88
C ARG A 312 14.05 1.25 5.38
N PHE A 313 14.39 1.62 4.15
CA PHE A 313 15.75 1.45 3.60
C PHE A 313 16.80 2.25 4.40
N VAL A 314 16.51 3.49 4.78
CA VAL A 314 17.35 4.30 5.67
C VAL A 314 17.54 3.64 7.03
N ILE A 315 16.46 3.17 7.68
CA ILE A 315 16.52 2.45 8.96
C ILE A 315 17.38 1.19 8.83
N MET A 316 17.18 0.39 7.79
CA MET A 316 17.99 -0.80 7.54
C MET A 316 19.46 -0.45 7.31
N LYS A 317 19.79 0.59 6.54
CA LYS A 317 21.18 1.04 6.33
C LYS A 317 21.85 1.53 7.63
N VAL A 318 21.10 2.16 8.54
CA VAL A 318 21.57 2.50 9.90
C VAL A 318 21.85 1.24 10.73
N LEU A 319 21.00 0.21 10.65
CA LEU A 319 21.18 -1.05 11.36
C LEU A 319 22.30 -1.92 10.76
N VAL A 320 22.57 -1.80 9.46
CA VAL A 320 23.73 -2.42 8.78
C VAL A 320 25.03 -1.67 9.13
N GLU A 321 25.02 -0.33 9.20
CA GLU A 321 26.17 0.47 9.68
C GLU A 321 26.54 0.11 11.14
N ALA A 322 25.54 -0.17 11.98
CA ALA A 322 25.77 -0.59 13.36
C ALA A 322 26.56 -1.90 13.49
N GLY A 323 26.55 -2.74 12.46
CA GLY A 323 27.41 -3.93 12.37
C GLY A 323 27.16 -4.94 13.48
N GLU A 324 28.25 -5.36 14.15
CA GLU A 324 28.28 -6.38 15.22
C GLU A 324 27.59 -7.73 14.87
N GLY A 325 27.25 -7.96 13.59
CA GLY A 325 26.44 -9.09 13.14
C GLY A 325 24.97 -9.03 13.58
N LEU A 326 24.39 -7.82 13.69
CA LEU A 326 22.95 -7.60 13.93
C LEU A 326 22.09 -7.99 12.71
N ILE A 327 22.56 -7.59 11.52
CA ILE A 327 21.98 -7.92 10.22
C ILE A 327 23.10 -8.55 9.36
N GLU A 328 22.78 -9.64 8.67
CA GLU A 328 23.56 -10.15 7.54
C GLU A 328 22.64 -10.26 6.33
N ILE A 329 23.07 -9.78 5.16
CA ILE A 329 22.32 -9.91 3.91
C ILE A 329 23.30 -10.42 2.84
N LYS A 330 22.92 -11.49 2.15
CA LYS A 330 23.75 -12.14 1.12
C LYS A 330 22.92 -12.79 0.04
N GLU A 331 23.50 -12.92 -1.15
CA GLU A 331 22.92 -13.73 -2.23
C GLU A 331 23.01 -15.22 -1.86
N THR A 332 21.88 -15.92 -1.95
CA THR A 332 21.78 -17.39 -1.79
C THR A 332 22.13 -18.10 -3.09
N GLU A 333 21.63 -17.56 -4.20
CA GLU A 333 22.05 -17.88 -5.56
C GLU A 333 22.42 -16.58 -6.30
N PRO A 334 23.62 -16.47 -6.89
CA PRO A 334 24.09 -15.25 -7.54
C PRO A 334 23.12 -14.70 -8.59
N GLY A 335 22.73 -13.43 -8.42
CA GLY A 335 21.79 -12.72 -9.29
C GLY A 335 20.35 -13.23 -9.25
N LYS A 336 19.96 -14.05 -8.26
CA LYS A 336 18.61 -14.65 -8.20
C LYS A 336 17.84 -14.48 -6.90
N ASP A 337 18.48 -14.55 -5.73
CA ASP A 337 17.78 -14.62 -4.44
C ASP A 337 18.65 -14.10 -3.28
N LEU A 338 18.02 -13.62 -2.20
CA LEU A 338 18.65 -12.95 -1.06
C LEU A 338 18.18 -13.54 0.27
N LEU A 339 19.13 -13.93 1.13
CA LEU A 339 18.87 -14.24 2.53
C LEU A 339 19.19 -13.03 3.40
N LEU A 340 18.16 -12.51 4.07
CA LEU A 340 18.27 -11.65 5.24
C LEU A 340 18.34 -12.53 6.50
N THR A 341 19.33 -12.29 7.35
CA THR A 341 19.42 -12.82 8.72
C THR A 341 19.38 -11.66 9.71
N VAL A 342 18.55 -11.75 10.75
CA VAL A 342 18.49 -10.77 11.85
C VAL A 342 18.75 -11.48 13.18
N ASP A 343 19.72 -11.00 13.95
CA ASP A 343 20.02 -11.54 15.28
C ASP A 343 19.07 -10.95 16.34
N ARG A 344 18.20 -11.80 16.91
CA ARG A 344 17.18 -11.43 17.89
C ARG A 344 17.76 -10.78 19.14
N GLU A 345 18.87 -11.26 19.67
CA GLU A 345 19.44 -10.77 20.93
C GLU A 345 20.20 -9.44 20.70
N LYS A 346 20.77 -9.26 19.51
CA LYS A 346 21.40 -7.99 19.11
C LYS A 346 20.40 -6.86 18.87
N ILE A 347 19.12 -7.14 18.62
CA ILE A 347 18.08 -6.08 18.55
C ILE A 347 18.10 -5.25 19.85
N PHE A 348 18.09 -5.90 21.01
CA PHE A 348 18.03 -5.23 22.31
C PHE A 348 19.34 -4.51 22.72
N THR A 349 20.48 -4.85 22.09
CA THR A 349 21.81 -4.44 22.55
C THR A 349 22.61 -3.61 21.52
N VAL A 350 22.52 -3.93 20.24
CA VAL A 350 23.15 -3.22 19.11
C VAL A 350 22.11 -2.34 18.42
N GLY A 351 21.00 -2.95 17.96
CA GLY A 351 19.95 -2.27 17.20
C GLY A 351 19.32 -1.11 17.98
N LYS A 352 19.02 -1.35 19.26
CA LYS A 352 18.54 -0.32 20.19
C LYS A 352 19.46 0.92 20.24
N LYS A 353 20.77 0.72 20.42
CA LYS A 353 21.76 1.82 20.51
C LYS A 353 21.93 2.55 19.17
N ALA A 354 21.77 1.85 18.06
CA ALA A 354 21.81 2.44 16.72
C ALA A 354 20.59 3.36 16.50
N LEU A 355 19.37 2.85 16.75
CA LEU A 355 18.16 3.66 16.67
C LEU A 355 18.14 4.81 17.67
N GLU A 356 18.63 4.64 18.90
CA GLU A 356 18.72 5.71 19.90
C GLU A 356 19.53 6.91 19.38
N LYS A 357 20.74 6.64 18.87
CA LYS A 357 21.61 7.66 18.27
C LYS A 357 21.01 8.28 17.01
N PHE A 358 20.31 7.50 16.20
CA PHE A 358 19.71 7.94 14.94
C PHE A 358 18.46 8.80 15.18
N LEU A 359 17.53 8.35 16.03
CA LEU A 359 16.37 9.10 16.50
C LEU A 359 16.76 10.43 17.14
N LEU A 360 17.84 10.45 17.94
CA LEU A 360 18.33 11.70 18.53
C LEU A 360 18.75 12.71 17.45
N LYS A 361 19.46 12.28 16.40
CA LYS A 361 19.81 13.13 15.25
C LYS A 361 18.56 13.58 14.49
N LEU A 362 17.67 12.65 14.12
CA LEU A 362 16.42 12.93 13.41
C LEU A 362 15.58 13.99 14.15
N GLN A 363 15.36 13.79 15.44
CA GLN A 363 14.54 14.68 16.25
C GLN A 363 15.21 16.04 16.46
N VAL A 364 16.53 16.11 16.68
CA VAL A 364 17.24 17.39 16.84
C VAL A 364 17.16 18.21 15.55
N TYR A 365 17.49 17.64 14.38
CA TYR A 365 17.42 18.40 13.13
C TYR A 365 15.97 18.78 12.75
N LYS A 366 14.98 17.90 13.01
CA LYS A 366 13.54 18.26 12.90
C LYS A 366 13.19 19.44 13.81
N SER A 367 13.59 19.40 15.07
CA SER A 367 13.27 20.42 16.08
C SER A 367 13.89 21.78 15.79
N THR A 368 15.16 21.82 15.37
CA THR A 368 15.88 23.06 15.04
C THR A 368 15.62 23.56 13.61
N GLY A 369 14.94 22.78 12.77
CA GLY A 369 14.77 23.12 11.36
C GLY A 369 16.07 23.06 10.55
N ASP A 370 17.06 22.29 11.02
CA ASP A 370 18.36 22.14 10.34
C ASP A 370 18.26 21.18 9.15
N VAL A 371 17.59 21.64 8.09
CA VAL A 371 17.40 20.90 6.85
C VAL A 371 18.71 20.52 6.16
N GLU A 372 19.79 21.29 6.35
CA GLU A 372 21.11 20.97 5.78
C GLU A 372 21.70 19.71 6.42
N SER A 373 21.81 19.68 7.75
CA SER A 373 22.28 18.52 8.50
C SER A 373 21.36 17.31 8.31
N ALA A 374 20.04 17.53 8.27
CA ALA A 374 19.05 16.51 7.98
C ALA A 374 19.26 15.88 6.58
N THR A 375 19.35 16.70 5.54
CA THR A 375 19.53 16.24 4.14
C THR A 375 20.84 15.47 4.00
N LYS A 376 21.94 15.99 4.56
CA LYS A 376 23.25 15.33 4.50
C LYS A 376 23.24 13.94 5.14
N MET A 377 22.64 13.81 6.33
CA MET A 377 22.52 12.52 7.01
C MET A 377 21.58 11.56 6.26
N TYR A 378 20.41 12.05 5.84
CA TYR A 378 19.37 11.20 5.27
C TYR A 378 19.73 10.69 3.87
N ASN A 379 20.30 11.56 3.03
CA ASN A 379 20.74 11.17 1.69
C ASN A 379 21.81 10.07 1.75
N HIS A 380 22.75 10.14 2.69
CA HIS A 380 23.79 9.12 2.90
C HIS A 380 23.20 7.73 3.18
N TYR A 381 22.25 7.62 4.12
CA TYR A 381 21.61 6.34 4.41
C TYR A 381 20.63 5.90 3.29
N SER A 382 20.00 6.83 2.58
CA SER A 382 19.08 6.50 1.47
C SER A 382 19.79 6.20 0.13
N GLU A 383 21.13 6.25 0.09
CA GLU A 383 21.90 5.99 -1.13
C GLU A 383 21.83 4.51 -1.53
N VAL A 384 21.35 4.25 -2.74
CA VAL A 384 21.35 2.92 -3.38
C VAL A 384 22.62 2.80 -4.22
N ASN A 385 23.71 2.42 -3.55
CA ASN A 385 25.02 2.21 -4.18
C ASN A 385 25.03 0.95 -5.09
N GLU A 386 25.85 1.01 -6.15
CA GLU A 386 25.98 -0.07 -7.13
C GLU A 386 27.07 -1.08 -6.76
N ASP A 387 28.14 -0.63 -6.11
CA ASP A 387 29.29 -1.43 -5.72
C ASP A 387 29.50 -1.42 -4.19
N GLY A 388 30.47 -2.21 -3.72
CA GLY A 388 30.74 -2.42 -2.29
C GLY A 388 30.14 -3.73 -1.76
N PRO A 389 30.16 -3.97 -0.43
CA PRO A 389 29.74 -5.24 0.17
C PRO A 389 28.23 -5.51 0.08
N HIS A 390 27.42 -4.47 -0.13
CA HIS A 390 25.98 -4.57 -0.34
C HIS A 390 25.62 -3.78 -1.62
N PRO A 391 25.68 -4.40 -2.81
CA PRO A 391 25.45 -3.74 -4.10
C PRO A 391 23.95 -3.56 -4.36
N TRP A 392 23.28 -2.71 -3.57
CA TRP A 392 21.83 -2.55 -3.56
C TRP A 392 21.20 -2.30 -4.92
N LEU A 393 21.88 -1.57 -5.82
CA LEU A 393 21.35 -1.34 -7.17
C LEU A 393 21.27 -2.64 -8.00
N LYS A 394 22.19 -3.59 -7.79
CA LYS A 394 22.17 -4.90 -8.44
C LYS A 394 21.18 -5.84 -7.75
N TRP A 395 21.10 -5.78 -6.41
CA TRP A 395 20.12 -6.52 -5.61
C TRP A 395 18.67 -6.09 -5.84
N ARG A 396 18.43 -4.86 -6.30
CA ARG A 396 17.11 -4.39 -6.74
C ARG A 396 16.47 -5.30 -7.79
N ASP A 397 17.26 -5.84 -8.72
CA ASP A 397 16.74 -6.70 -9.78
C ASP A 397 16.37 -8.09 -9.22
N ILE A 398 17.05 -8.55 -8.18
CA ILE A 398 16.66 -9.75 -7.41
C ILE A 398 15.32 -9.54 -6.70
N VAL A 399 15.13 -8.41 -6.02
CA VAL A 399 13.88 -8.07 -5.33
C VAL A 399 12.69 -8.09 -6.31
N LEU A 400 12.86 -7.51 -7.50
CA LEU A 400 11.83 -7.47 -8.54
C LEU A 400 11.43 -8.85 -9.09
N ILE A 401 12.30 -9.88 -8.98
CA ILE A 401 12.02 -11.25 -9.44
C ILE A 401 11.10 -12.01 -8.46
N HIS A 402 11.21 -11.79 -7.15
CA HIS A 402 10.49 -12.57 -6.11
C HIS A 402 9.05 -12.13 -5.83
N LYS A 403 8.57 -11.18 -6.63
CA LYS A 403 7.33 -10.41 -6.47
C LYS A 403 6.05 -11.22 -6.38
N LYS A 404 5.47 -11.24 -5.17
CA LYS A 404 4.24 -11.97 -4.86
C LYS A 404 2.94 -11.22 -5.22
N PRO A 405 1.91 -11.92 -5.72
CA PRO A 405 0.52 -11.45 -5.73
C PRO A 405 0.02 -11.12 -4.31
N ARG A 406 -1.05 -10.31 -4.23
CA ARG A 406 -1.69 -9.90 -2.96
C ARG A 406 -3.00 -10.64 -2.74
N LEU A 407 -3.42 -10.75 -1.49
CA LEU A 407 -4.78 -11.18 -1.11
C LEU A 407 -5.81 -10.12 -1.53
N ILE A 408 -6.92 -10.54 -2.14
CA ILE A 408 -8.11 -9.70 -2.34
C ILE A 408 -9.09 -9.94 -1.17
N MET A 409 -9.71 -8.88 -0.65
CA MET A 409 -10.66 -8.97 0.47
C MET A 409 -12.08 -8.62 0.01
N VAL A 410 -13.01 -9.57 0.11
CA VAL A 410 -14.45 -9.32 -0.06
C VAL A 410 -14.94 -8.48 1.11
N GLN A 411 -15.71 -7.43 0.82
CA GLN A 411 -16.32 -6.57 1.84
C GLN A 411 -17.84 -6.72 1.82
N SER A 412 -18.44 -6.90 2.99
CA SER A 412 -19.90 -7.01 3.14
C SER A 412 -20.63 -5.72 2.66
N ASN A 413 -21.93 -5.84 2.40
CA ASN A 413 -22.83 -4.72 2.15
C ASN A 413 -23.70 -4.45 3.39
N THR A 414 -24.26 -3.26 3.47
CA THR A 414 -25.35 -2.96 4.42
C THR A 414 -26.62 -2.58 3.65
N LEU A 415 -27.74 -3.18 4.03
CA LEU A 415 -29.04 -3.01 3.39
C LEU A 415 -30.04 -2.48 4.44
N ILE A 416 -31.04 -1.70 4.00
CA ILE A 416 -32.18 -1.33 4.84
C ILE A 416 -33.37 -2.19 4.43
N GLU A 417 -33.85 -3.03 5.35
CA GLU A 417 -35.00 -3.91 5.19
C GLU A 417 -35.86 -3.78 6.47
N ASP A 418 -37.17 -3.59 6.33
CA ASP A 418 -38.11 -3.35 7.44
C ASP A 418 -37.62 -2.31 8.47
N GLU A 419 -37.17 -1.16 7.95
CA GLU A 419 -36.57 -0.02 8.68
C GLU A 419 -35.27 -0.32 9.46
N LYS A 420 -34.71 -1.53 9.33
CA LYS A 420 -33.50 -1.98 10.04
C LYS A 420 -32.33 -2.18 9.09
N VAL A 421 -31.13 -1.94 9.59
CA VAL A 421 -29.90 -2.17 8.82
C VAL A 421 -29.43 -3.61 9.02
N GLN A 422 -29.38 -4.37 7.93
CA GLN A 422 -28.80 -5.71 7.90
C GLN A 422 -27.41 -5.71 7.26
N LEU A 423 -26.55 -6.63 7.69
CA LEU A 423 -25.25 -6.90 7.07
C LEU A 423 -25.39 -8.06 6.08
N LYS A 424 -25.08 -7.83 4.80
CA LYS A 424 -25.05 -8.85 3.76
C LYS A 424 -23.61 -9.28 3.50
N ASP A 425 -23.28 -10.47 3.98
CA ASP A 425 -22.00 -11.15 3.74
C ASP A 425 -22.00 -11.84 2.36
N TYR A 426 -20.80 -12.12 1.84
CA TYR A 426 -20.57 -12.76 0.54
C TYR A 426 -19.50 -13.84 0.66
N GLU A 427 -19.59 -14.87 -0.19
CA GLU A 427 -18.63 -15.97 -0.21
C GLU A 427 -17.22 -15.49 -0.65
N ALA A 428 -16.17 -16.06 -0.05
CA ALA A 428 -14.77 -15.72 -0.31
C ALA A 428 -14.22 -16.28 -1.64
N ASN A 429 -14.94 -16.07 -2.74
CA ASN A 429 -14.57 -16.49 -4.09
C ASN A 429 -14.86 -15.38 -5.13
N PHE A 430 -14.53 -15.61 -6.40
CA PHE A 430 -14.70 -14.61 -7.47
C PHE A 430 -16.17 -14.21 -7.70
N ASN A 431 -17.11 -15.15 -7.58
CA ASN A 431 -18.54 -14.89 -7.76
C ASN A 431 -19.09 -14.04 -6.60
N GLY A 432 -18.75 -14.39 -5.36
CA GLY A 432 -19.12 -13.62 -4.17
C GLY A 432 -18.50 -12.23 -4.16
N TYR A 433 -17.24 -12.10 -4.60
CA TYR A 433 -16.60 -10.79 -4.78
C TYR A 433 -17.37 -9.94 -5.80
N VAL A 434 -17.66 -10.47 -6.99
CA VAL A 434 -18.46 -9.76 -8.03
C VAL A 434 -19.85 -9.38 -7.53
N GLN A 435 -20.56 -10.30 -6.86
CA GLN A 435 -21.90 -10.02 -6.31
C GLN A 435 -21.85 -8.92 -5.24
N SER A 436 -20.77 -8.80 -4.48
CA SER A 436 -20.58 -7.72 -3.50
C SER A 436 -20.45 -6.32 -4.13
N TRP A 437 -20.26 -6.24 -5.45
CA TRP A 437 -20.24 -4.98 -6.21
C TRP A 437 -21.56 -4.72 -6.94
N THR A 438 -22.14 -5.72 -7.62
CA THR A 438 -23.42 -5.55 -8.33
C THR A 438 -24.60 -5.32 -7.38
N ASP A 439 -24.55 -5.87 -6.15
CA ASP A 439 -25.50 -5.52 -5.08
C ASP A 439 -25.31 -4.09 -4.53
N ARG A 440 -24.11 -3.52 -4.70
CA ARG A 440 -23.70 -2.21 -4.15
C ARG A 440 -24.04 -1.06 -5.10
N PHE A 441 -23.94 -1.32 -6.40
CA PHE A 441 -24.35 -0.44 -7.48
C PHE A 441 -25.31 -1.22 -8.40
N GLN A 442 -26.61 -1.14 -8.11
CA GLN A 442 -27.65 -1.96 -8.79
C GLN A 442 -28.18 -1.32 -10.09
N ASP A 443 -27.78 -0.09 -10.37
CA ASP A 443 -28.13 0.68 -11.55
C ASP A 443 -26.87 1.29 -12.20
N THR A 444 -27.00 1.74 -13.45
CA THR A 444 -25.86 2.25 -14.22
C THR A 444 -25.71 3.77 -14.20
N ASN A 445 -26.32 4.48 -13.23
CA ASN A 445 -26.24 5.95 -13.19
C ASN A 445 -24.80 6.42 -12.88
N VAL A 446 -24.04 5.64 -12.11
CA VAL A 446 -22.62 5.93 -11.81
C VAL A 446 -21.75 5.79 -13.05
N ASP A 447 -22.05 4.82 -13.92
CA ASP A 447 -21.33 4.54 -15.16
C ASP A 447 -21.41 5.72 -16.13
N ASP A 448 -22.61 6.28 -16.33
CA ASP A 448 -22.81 7.43 -17.21
C ASP A 448 -22.15 8.72 -16.66
N ILE A 449 -22.09 8.89 -15.33
CA ILE A 449 -21.32 9.97 -14.69
C ILE A 449 -19.81 9.79 -14.92
N LEU A 450 -19.29 8.58 -14.72
CA LEU A 450 -17.87 8.24 -14.92
C LEU A 450 -17.44 8.40 -16.40
N GLU A 451 -18.31 8.03 -17.34
CA GLU A 451 -18.10 8.25 -18.78
C GLU A 451 -18.02 9.74 -19.13
N CYS A 452 -18.95 10.57 -18.62
CA CYS A 452 -18.91 12.02 -18.83
C CYS A 452 -17.65 12.66 -18.25
N LEU A 453 -17.21 12.21 -17.06
CA LEU A 453 -15.99 12.70 -16.42
C LEU A 453 -14.72 12.27 -17.17
N ALA A 454 -14.69 11.06 -17.74
CA ALA A 454 -13.59 10.61 -18.59
C ALA A 454 -13.49 11.45 -19.88
N GLU A 455 -14.60 11.63 -20.60
CA GLU A 455 -14.62 12.39 -21.85
C GLU A 455 -14.23 13.87 -21.65
N ALA A 456 -14.69 14.50 -20.56
CA ALA A 456 -14.33 15.89 -20.22
C ALA A 456 -12.82 16.10 -19.96
N ASN A 457 -12.12 15.04 -19.54
CA ASN A 457 -10.69 15.04 -19.22
C ASN A 457 -9.80 14.42 -20.32
N LYS A 458 -10.38 13.75 -21.31
CA LYS A 458 -9.67 13.03 -22.40
C LYS A 458 -8.55 13.85 -23.06
N LYS A 459 -8.80 15.14 -23.28
CA LYS A 459 -7.86 16.15 -23.82
C LYS A 459 -6.52 16.32 -23.07
N TYR A 460 -6.37 15.74 -21.87
CA TYR A 460 -5.12 15.75 -21.09
C TYR A 460 -4.27 14.49 -21.31
N PHE A 461 -4.77 13.50 -22.07
CA PHE A 461 -4.18 12.16 -22.19
C PHE A 461 -4.10 11.62 -23.64
N ASP A 462 -4.73 12.29 -24.60
CA ASP A 462 -4.56 12.07 -26.06
C ASP A 462 -3.15 12.46 -26.56
#